data_AF-A0A934BHL8-F1
#
_entry.id   AF-A0A934BHL8-F1
#
_cell.length_a   1.000
_cell.length_b   1.000
_cell.length_c   1.000
_cell.angle_alpha   90.00
_cell.angle_beta   90.00
_cell.angle_gamma   90.00
#
_symmetry.space_group_name_H-M   'P 1'
#
loop_
_entity.id
_entity.type
_entity.pdbx_description
1 polymer ?
#
loop_
_entity_poly.entity_id
_entity_poly.type
_entity_poly.pdbx_seq_one_letter_code
_entity_poly.pdbx_strand_id
1 'polypeptide(L)' 'MVTKEKLKKEIDELPQDLLKQVYRFIYSVKGKTGKKSRVRSFKLKGQFDDINIREKAYE' A
#
# COMPACT_ATOMS: atom_id res chain seq x y z
N MET A 1 10.37 -21.19 -7.69
CA MET A 1 11.02 -19.88 -7.52
C MET A 1 11.05 -19.16 -8.85
N VAL A 2 10.52 -17.94 -8.92
CA VAL A 2 10.62 -17.10 -10.11
C VAL A 2 12.02 -16.49 -10.10
N THR A 3 12.89 -16.93 -11.00
CA THR A 3 14.24 -16.39 -11.15
C THR A 3 14.21 -15.14 -12.03
N LYS A 4 15.10 -14.18 -11.77
CA LYS A 4 15.21 -12.93 -12.55
C LYS A 4 15.35 -13.20 -14.06
N GLU A 5 15.94 -14.33 -14.44
CA GLU A 5 16.14 -14.74 -15.83
C GLU A 5 14.84 -15.11 -16.54
N LYS A 6 13.89 -15.75 -15.85
CA LYS A 6 12.57 -16.06 -16.43
C LYS A 6 11.77 -14.79 -16.71
N LEU A 7 11.80 -13.84 -15.76
CA LEU A 7 11.14 -12.54 -15.93
C LEU A 7 11.73 -11.72 -17.07
N LYS A 8 13.05 -11.78 -17.29
CA LYS A 8 13.67 -11.10 -18.44
C LYS A 8 13.20 -11.67 -19.77
N LYS A 9 13.17 -13.01 -19.91
CA LYS A 9 12.66 -13.66 -21.12
C LYS A 9 11.21 -13.31 -21.43
N GLU A 10 10.35 -13.33 -20.41
CA GLU A 10 8.95 -12.93 -20.56
C GLU A 10 8.79 -11.45 -20.97
N ILE A 11 9.70 -10.58 -20.54
CA ILE A 11 9.72 -9.16 -20.95
C ILE A 11 10.25 -8.98 -22.37
N ASP A 12 11.26 -9.75 -22.77
CA ASP A 12 11.84 -9.69 -24.11
C ASP A 12 10.89 -10.26 -25.18
N GLU A 13 10.01 -11.19 -24.79
CA GLU A 13 8.94 -11.76 -25.65
C GLU A 13 7.73 -10.80 -25.82
N LEU A 14 7.66 -9.70 -25.06
CA LEU A 14 6.52 -8.78 -25.13
C LEU A 14 6.63 -7.80 -26.32
N PRO A 15 5.51 -7.56 -27.03
CA PRO A 15 5.40 -6.49 -27.99
C PRO A 15 5.67 -5.11 -27.36
N GLN A 16 6.30 -4.23 -28.13
CA GLN A 16 6.73 -2.90 -27.69
C GLN A 16 5.55 -2.02 -27.19
N ASP A 17 4.36 -2.22 -27.74
CA ASP A 17 3.12 -1.54 -27.34
C ASP A 17 2.65 -1.92 -25.93
N LEU A 18 2.87 -3.19 -25.54
CA LEU A 18 2.50 -3.71 -24.22
C LEU A 18 3.56 -3.34 -23.16
N LEU A 19 4.83 -3.24 -23.56
CA LEU A 19 5.92 -2.82 -22.68
C LEU A 19 5.63 -1.47 -22.01
N LYS A 20 5.07 -0.52 -22.77
CA LYS A 20 4.70 0.81 -22.28
C LYS A 20 3.57 0.76 -21.25
N GLN A 21 2.61 -0.16 -21.42
CA GLN A 21 1.50 -0.36 -20.48
C GLN A 21 1.99 -1.00 -19.18
N VAL A 22 2.83 -2.02 -19.29
CA VAL A 22 3.48 -2.70 -18.16
C VAL A 22 4.32 -1.69 -17.36
N TYR A 23 5.12 -0.86 -18.03
CA TYR A 23 5.90 0.18 -17.38
C TYR A 23 5.02 1.17 -16.60
N ARG A 24 3.94 1.67 -17.23
CA ARG A 24 2.97 2.56 -16.56
C ARG A 24 2.31 1.91 -15.36
N PHE A 25 1.94 0.63 -15.49
CA PHE A 25 1.35 -0.13 -14.40
C PHE A 25 2.30 -0.27 -13.22
N ILE A 26 3.54 -0.75 -13.45
CA ILE A 26 4.57 -0.88 -12.41
C ILE A 26 4.81 0.46 -11.71
N TYR A 27 4.90 1.55 -12.49
CA TYR A 27 5.11 2.89 -11.92
C TYR A 27 3.92 3.35 -11.07
N SER A 28 2.68 3.09 -11.53
CA SER A 28 1.47 3.41 -10.78
C SER A 28 1.35 2.63 -9.47
N VAL A 29 1.77 1.35 -9.46
CA VAL A 29 1.78 0.50 -8.26
C VAL A 29 2.85 0.97 -7.29
N LYS A 30 4.04 1.32 -7.78
CA LYS A 30 5.14 1.82 -6.96
C LYS A 30 4.80 3.16 -6.29
N GLY A 31 4.10 4.06 -7.01
CA GLY A 31 3.65 5.35 -6.49
C GLY A 31 2.54 5.27 -5.43
N LYS A 32 1.78 4.16 -5.37
CA LYS A 32 0.74 3.92 -4.35
C LYS A 32 1.29 3.47 -3.00
N THR A 33 2.60 3.31 -2.86
CA THR A 33 3.25 3.21 -1.53
C THR A 33 3.39 4.61 -0.90
N GLY A 34 2.33 5.41 -0.98
CA GLY A 34 2.19 6.62 -0.19
C GLY A 34 2.39 6.24 1.27
N LYS A 35 3.35 6.91 1.93
CA LYS A 35 3.66 6.78 3.35
C LYS A 35 2.35 6.50 4.09
N LYS A 36 2.22 5.33 4.73
CA LYS A 36 1.12 5.08 5.68
C LYS A 36 1.03 6.33 6.53
N SER A 37 -0.04 7.11 6.40
CA SER A 37 -0.25 8.22 7.31
C SER A 37 -0.18 7.58 8.68
N ARG A 38 0.75 8.02 9.51
CA ARG A 38 0.79 7.59 10.91
C ARG A 38 -0.45 8.21 11.52
N VAL A 39 -1.60 7.55 11.34
CA VAL A 39 -2.79 7.81 12.15
C VAL A 39 -2.27 7.72 13.57
N ARG A 40 -2.29 8.84 14.29
CA ARG A 40 -1.89 8.88 15.70
C ARG A 40 -2.93 8.06 16.45
N SER A 41 -2.69 6.76 16.54
CA SER A 41 -3.46 5.88 17.39
C SER A 41 -2.91 6.04 18.80
N PHE A 42 -3.78 6.49 19.71
CA PHE A 42 -3.49 6.43 21.13
C PHE A 42 -3.68 4.97 21.55
N LYS A 43 -2.63 4.34 22.07
CA LYS A 43 -2.73 2.99 22.65
C LYS A 43 -3.38 3.11 24.03
N LEU A 44 -4.71 3.18 24.05
CA LEU A 44 -5.49 3.39 25.25
C LEU A 44 -5.60 2.14 26.15
N LYS A 45 -4.95 1.02 25.79
CA LYS A 45 -4.84 -0.22 26.61
C LYS A 45 -6.15 -0.63 27.32
N GLY A 46 -7.30 -0.48 26.65
CA GLY A 46 -8.59 -0.84 27.23
C GLY A 46 -9.14 0.11 28.31
N GLN A 47 -8.46 1.23 28.62
CA GLN A 47 -8.95 2.18 29.63
C GLN A 47 -10.24 2.92 29.22
N PHE A 48 -10.57 2.91 27.94
CA PHE A 48 -11.71 3.65 27.40
C PHE A 48 -12.55 2.83 26.41
N ASP A 49 -12.38 1.50 26.39
CA ASP A 49 -13.12 0.65 25.45
C ASP A 49 -14.61 0.55 25.84
N ASP A 50 -14.91 0.65 27.15
CA ASP A 50 -16.28 0.62 27.69
C ASP A 50 -16.84 2.03 28.02
N ILE A 51 -16.15 3.10 27.63
CA ILE A 51 -16.53 4.47 27.99
C ILE A 51 -16.65 5.32 26.73
N ASN A 52 -17.80 5.97 26.57
CA ASN A 52 -17.97 6.98 25.53
C ASN A 52 -17.15 8.23 25.88
N ILE A 53 -15.90 8.27 25.40
CA ILE A 53 -14.93 9.35 25.65
C ILE A 53 -15.50 10.73 25.24
N ARG A 54 -16.39 10.76 24.23
CA ARG A 54 -16.94 12.01 23.69
C ARG A 54 -17.95 12.66 24.63
N GLU A 55 -18.81 11.88 25.28
CA GLU A 55 -19.74 12.40 26.29
C GLU A 55 -18.96 12.93 27.49
N LYS A 56 -18.03 12.14 28.04
CA LYS A 56 -17.27 12.50 29.25
C LYS A 56 -16.34 13.72 29.11
N ALA A 57 -15.96 14.09 27.88
CA ALA A 57 -15.04 15.19 27.63
C ALA A 57 -15.74 16.54 27.37
N TYR A 58 -17.03 16.54 27.05
CA TYR A 58 -17.77 17.73 26.62
C TYR A 58 -19.05 17.99 27.43
N GLU A 59 -19.51 17.05 28.24
CA GLU A 59 -20.48 17.26 29.33
C GLU A 59 -19.77 17.38 30.68
#